data_AF-A0A718F620-F1
#
_entry.id   AF-A0A718F620-F1
#
_cell.length_a   1.000
_cell.length_b   1.000
_cell.length_c   1.000
_cell.angle_alpha   90.00
_cell.angle_beta   90.00
_cell.angle_gamma   90.00
#
_symmetry.space_group_name_H-M   'P 1'
#
loop_
_entity.id
_entity.type
_entity.pdbx_description
1 polymer ?
#
loop_
_entity_poly.entity_id
_entity_poly.type
_entity_poly.pdbx_seq_one_letter_code
_entity_poly.pdbx_strand_id
1 'polypeptide(L)'
;MILDASYTLLVACIALLIGMFVVKFTPFLQKNHIPEAVVGGFIVAIVLLIIDKTSGYSFTFDASLQSLLMLTFFSSIGLSSDFSRLIKGGKPLVLLTIAVTILIAIQNTVGMSMAVMMNESPFIGLIAGSITLTGGHGNAGAWGPILADKYGVTGAVELAMACATLGLVLGGLVGGPVARHLLKKVSIPKTTEQERDTIVEAFEQPSVKRKINANNVIETISMLIICIVVGGYISALFKDTFLQLPTFVWCLFVGIIIRNTLTHVFKH
;
A
#
# COMPACT_ATOMS: atom_id res chain seq x y z
N MET A 1 21.76 -20.47 4.47
CA MET A 1 20.82 -21.01 5.47
C MET A 1 19.43 -20.49 5.15
N ILE A 2 18.42 -21.37 5.04
CA ILE A 2 17.02 -20.95 4.87
C ILE A 2 16.46 -20.68 6.26
N LEU A 3 15.99 -19.45 6.49
CA LEU A 3 15.27 -19.09 7.71
C LEU A 3 13.80 -19.45 7.49
N ASP A 4 13.24 -20.26 8.39
CA ASP A 4 11.81 -20.57 8.42
C ASP A 4 10.97 -19.29 8.60
N ALA A 5 9.66 -19.37 8.32
CA ALA A 5 8.72 -18.26 8.41
C ALA A 5 8.77 -17.49 9.76
N SER A 6 8.90 -18.17 10.89
CA SER A 6 9.00 -17.59 12.23
C SER A 6 10.28 -16.78 12.41
N TYR A 7 11.42 -17.32 11.95
CA TYR A 7 12.69 -16.62 11.99
C TYR A 7 12.72 -15.43 11.03
N THR A 8 12.14 -15.59 9.84
CA THR A 8 11.99 -14.51 8.87
C THR A 8 11.13 -13.37 9.45
N LEU A 9 10.02 -13.71 10.10
CA LEU A 9 9.17 -12.72 10.77
C LEU A 9 9.91 -12.01 11.91
N LEU A 10 10.69 -12.74 12.72
CA LEU A 10 11.51 -12.14 13.77
C LEU A 10 12.50 -11.12 13.20
N VAL A 11 13.23 -11.48 12.13
CA VAL A 11 14.17 -10.58 11.46
C VAL A 11 13.43 -9.37 10.88
N ALA A 12 12.26 -9.55 10.27
CA ALA A 12 11.44 -8.46 9.76
C ALA A 12 10.99 -7.50 10.88
N CYS A 13 10.58 -8.02 12.04
CA CYS A 13 10.24 -7.23 13.21
C CYS A 13 11.45 -6.46 13.75
N ILE A 14 12.62 -7.09 13.83
CA ILE A 14 13.87 -6.43 14.25
C ILE A 14 14.23 -5.31 13.27
N ALA A 15 14.16 -5.57 11.96
CA ALA A 15 14.38 -4.58 10.93
C ALA A 15 13.43 -3.38 11.12
N LEU A 16 12.12 -3.63 11.29
CA LEU A 16 11.13 -2.58 11.54
C LEU A 16 11.47 -1.76 12.79
N LEU A 17 11.82 -2.39 13.90
CA LEU A 17 12.19 -1.71 15.15
C LEU A 17 13.44 -0.83 14.99
N ILE A 18 14.46 -1.32 14.28
CA ILE A 18 15.65 -0.54 13.94
C ILE A 18 15.24 0.67 13.10
N GLY A 19 14.41 0.46 12.08
CA GLY A 19 13.88 1.52 11.23
C GLY A 19 13.13 2.59 12.03
N MET A 20 12.23 2.17 12.92
CA MET A 20 11.48 3.08 13.80
C MET A 20 12.42 3.91 14.68
N PHE A 21 13.45 3.28 15.25
CA PHE A 21 14.45 3.97 16.05
C PHE A 21 15.20 5.01 15.20
N VAL A 22 15.72 4.64 14.04
CA VAL A 22 16.51 5.54 13.18
C VAL A 22 15.68 6.71 12.65
N VAL A 23 14.45 6.44 12.17
CA VAL A 23 13.55 7.50 11.69
C VAL A 23 13.20 8.47 12.82
N LYS A 24 12.97 7.97 14.04
CA LYS A 24 12.67 8.81 15.21
C LYS A 24 13.76 9.86 15.51
N PHE A 25 15.03 9.53 15.25
CA PHE A 25 16.16 10.45 15.51
C PHE A 25 16.65 11.21 14.28
N THR A 26 16.06 11.00 13.10
CA THR A 26 16.55 11.61 11.85
C THR A 26 15.49 12.53 11.23
N PRO A 27 15.60 13.87 11.43
CA PRO A 27 14.63 14.83 10.89
C PRO A 27 14.48 14.77 9.36
N PHE A 28 15.54 14.41 8.64
CA PHE A 28 15.49 14.24 7.19
C PHE A 28 14.55 13.11 6.77
N LEU A 29 14.62 11.95 7.45
CA LEU A 29 13.76 10.80 7.13
C LEU A 29 12.29 11.11 7.46
N GLN A 30 12.04 11.80 8.57
CA GLN A 30 10.71 12.25 8.96
C GLN A 30 10.10 13.24 7.97
N LYS A 31 10.87 14.27 7.57
CA LYS A 31 10.40 15.31 6.64
C LYS A 31 10.07 14.77 5.24
N ASN A 32 10.73 13.68 4.83
CA ASN A 32 10.50 13.05 3.53
C ASN A 32 9.58 11.83 3.60
N HIS A 33 8.93 11.56 4.73
CA HIS A 33 7.99 10.44 4.92
C HIS A 33 8.54 9.08 4.47
N ILE A 34 9.84 8.82 4.70
CA ILE A 34 10.46 7.55 4.34
C ILE A 34 9.96 6.48 5.32
N PRO A 35 9.35 5.37 4.85
CA PRO A 35 8.80 4.35 5.74
C PRO A 35 9.86 3.69 6.62
N GLU A 36 9.52 3.46 7.89
CA GLU A 36 10.42 2.84 8.87
C GLU A 36 10.88 1.45 8.42
N ALA A 37 9.97 0.66 7.85
CA ALA A 37 10.26 -0.69 7.34
C ALA A 37 11.35 -0.67 6.25
N VAL A 38 11.38 0.36 5.40
CA VAL A 38 12.38 0.48 4.33
C VAL A 38 13.74 0.83 4.89
N VAL A 39 13.80 1.79 5.82
CA VAL A 39 15.05 2.19 6.49
C VAL A 39 15.67 1.01 7.24
N GLY A 40 14.85 0.32 8.02
CA GLY A 40 15.25 -0.87 8.76
C GLY A 40 15.73 -2.00 7.86
N GLY A 41 14.94 -2.33 6.82
CA GLY A 41 15.28 -3.36 5.85
C GLY A 41 16.58 -3.05 5.09
N PHE A 42 16.81 -1.78 4.73
CA PHE A 42 18.04 -1.36 4.06
C PHE A 42 19.28 -1.53 4.94
N ILE A 43 19.19 -1.17 6.23
CA ILE A 43 20.29 -1.38 7.19
C ILE A 43 20.60 -2.87 7.32
N VAL A 44 19.57 -3.71 7.48
CA VAL A 44 19.74 -5.16 7.57
C VAL A 44 20.33 -5.72 6.27
N ALA A 45 19.90 -5.25 5.11
CA ALA A 45 20.44 -5.66 3.82
C ALA A 45 21.94 -5.35 3.68
N ILE A 46 22.39 -4.16 4.12
CA ILE A 46 23.81 -3.80 4.14
C ILE A 46 24.61 -4.75 5.06
N VAL A 47 24.09 -5.01 6.27
CA VAL A 47 24.74 -5.92 7.22
C VAL A 47 24.87 -7.32 6.63
N LEU A 48 23.79 -7.86 6.06
CA LEU A 48 23.80 -9.18 5.42
C LEU A 48 24.75 -9.23 4.22
N LEU A 49 24.83 -8.16 3.43
CA LEU A 49 25.78 -8.06 2.32
C LEU A 49 27.23 -8.11 2.81
N ILE A 50 27.56 -7.41 3.91
CA ILE A 50 28.90 -7.45 4.50
C ILE A 50 29.21 -8.87 4.99
N ILE A 51 28.26 -9.52 5.65
CA ILE A 51 28.43 -10.91 6.12
C ILE A 51 28.67 -11.85 4.94
N ASP A 52 27.87 -11.76 3.88
CA ASP A 52 28.03 -12.57 2.66
C ASP A 52 29.44 -12.40 2.07
N LYS A 53 29.91 -11.15 1.92
CA LYS A 53 31.22 -10.87 1.33
C LYS A 53 32.42 -11.23 2.20
N THR A 54 32.29 -11.20 3.53
CA THR A 54 33.41 -11.44 4.44
C THR A 54 33.51 -12.89 4.92
N SER A 55 32.37 -13.57 5.08
CA SER A 55 32.28 -14.90 5.67
C SER A 55 31.76 -15.97 4.72
N GLY A 56 31.22 -15.59 3.57
CA GLY A 56 30.62 -16.51 2.59
C GLY A 56 29.27 -17.08 3.01
N TYR A 57 28.69 -16.63 4.14
CA TYR A 57 27.38 -17.07 4.59
C TYR A 57 26.27 -16.27 3.92
N SER A 58 25.42 -16.96 3.16
CA SER A 58 24.21 -16.39 2.57
C SER A 58 22.94 -16.84 3.33
N PHE A 59 22.01 -15.90 3.47
CA PHE A 59 20.70 -16.13 4.09
C PHE A 59 19.61 -16.06 3.04
N THR A 60 18.66 -16.98 3.13
CA THR A 60 17.44 -16.97 2.31
C THR A 60 16.25 -16.91 3.26
N PHE A 61 15.29 -16.05 2.92
CA PHE A 61 14.13 -15.76 3.75
C PHE A 61 12.88 -16.41 3.18
N ASP A 62 11.99 -16.84 4.06
CA ASP A 62 10.70 -17.41 3.70
C ASP A 62 9.64 -16.30 3.50
N ALA A 63 9.18 -16.12 2.27
CA ALA A 63 8.20 -15.10 1.90
C ALA A 63 6.73 -15.54 2.07
N SER A 64 6.45 -16.73 2.61
CA SER A 64 5.08 -17.27 2.75
C SER A 64 4.15 -16.35 3.53
N LEU A 65 4.64 -15.72 4.61
CA LEU A 65 3.86 -14.78 5.42
C LEU A 65 3.61 -13.44 4.73
N GLN A 66 4.44 -13.03 3.77
CA GLN A 66 4.30 -11.74 3.08
C GLN A 66 2.93 -11.64 2.39
N SER A 67 2.55 -12.69 1.66
CA SER A 67 1.25 -12.71 0.95
C SER A 67 0.08 -12.66 1.92
N LEU A 68 0.14 -13.46 3.00
CA LEU A 68 -0.93 -13.49 4.01
C LEU A 68 -1.10 -12.12 4.68
N LEU A 69 -0.01 -11.48 5.10
CA LEU A 69 -0.03 -10.16 5.74
C LEU A 69 -0.54 -9.08 4.78
N MET A 70 -0.12 -9.10 3.52
CA MET A 70 -0.62 -8.18 2.48
C MET A 70 -2.12 -8.34 2.25
N LEU A 71 -2.62 -9.57 2.10
CA LEU A 71 -4.06 -9.79 1.92
C LEU A 71 -4.86 -9.38 3.15
N THR A 72 -4.33 -9.63 4.35
CA THR A 72 -4.93 -9.20 5.62
C THR A 72 -5.01 -7.68 5.70
N PHE A 73 -3.94 -6.97 5.34
CA PHE A 73 -3.89 -5.51 5.32
C PHE A 73 -4.93 -4.92 4.35
N PHE A 74 -5.00 -5.39 3.11
CA PHE A 74 -5.98 -4.88 2.15
C PHE A 74 -7.42 -5.26 2.48
N SER A 75 -7.64 -6.43 3.10
CA SER A 75 -8.95 -6.81 3.64
C SER A 75 -9.38 -5.85 4.76
N SER A 76 -8.46 -5.43 5.63
CA SER A 76 -8.79 -4.49 6.72
C SER A 76 -9.15 -3.10 6.18
N ILE A 77 -8.44 -2.62 5.14
CA ILE A 77 -8.82 -1.38 4.43
C ILE A 77 -10.24 -1.49 3.87
N GLY A 78 -10.57 -2.62 3.24
CA GLY A 78 -11.93 -2.88 2.75
C GLY A 78 -12.97 -2.84 3.87
N LEU A 79 -12.71 -3.52 4.99
CA LEU A 79 -13.60 -3.57 6.16
C LEU A 79 -13.74 -2.22 6.88
N SER A 80 -12.79 -1.32 6.71
CA SER A 80 -12.85 0.05 7.22
C SER A 80 -13.53 1.04 6.26
N SER A 81 -13.85 0.62 5.03
CA SER A 81 -14.43 1.47 4.00
C SER A 81 -15.94 1.62 4.15
N ASP A 82 -16.42 2.86 4.25
CA ASP A 82 -17.85 3.20 4.28
C ASP A 82 -18.28 3.77 2.93
N PHE A 83 -19.08 2.99 2.18
CA PHE A 83 -19.53 3.36 0.84
C PHE A 83 -20.49 4.54 0.86
N SER A 84 -21.28 4.70 1.94
CA SER A 84 -22.14 5.86 2.13
C SER A 84 -21.33 7.15 2.24
N ARG A 85 -20.20 7.10 2.98
CA ARG A 85 -19.24 8.23 3.05
C ARG A 85 -18.56 8.48 1.69
N LEU A 86 -18.24 7.43 0.94
CA LEU A 86 -17.64 7.57 -0.38
C LEU A 86 -18.58 8.32 -1.35
N ILE A 87 -19.87 7.96 -1.38
CA ILE A 87 -20.87 8.65 -2.21
C ILE A 87 -21.04 10.12 -1.79
N LYS A 88 -20.97 10.44 -0.49
CA LYS A 88 -20.99 11.83 0.00
C LYS A 88 -19.83 12.68 -0.54
N GLY A 89 -18.75 12.06 -1.01
CA GLY A 89 -17.67 12.75 -1.72
C GLY A 89 -18.12 13.43 -3.02
N GLY A 90 -19.26 13.04 -3.58
CA GLY A 90 -20.00 13.77 -4.61
C GLY A 90 -19.17 14.16 -5.85
N LYS A 91 -19.40 15.38 -6.35
CA LYS A 91 -18.73 15.91 -7.56
C LYS A 91 -17.19 15.99 -7.42
N PRO A 92 -16.62 16.45 -6.29
CA PRO A 92 -15.16 16.45 -6.11
C PRO A 92 -14.52 15.07 -6.25
N LEU A 93 -15.15 14.02 -5.70
CA LEU A 93 -14.63 12.66 -5.81
C LEU A 93 -14.60 12.17 -7.26
N VAL A 94 -15.69 12.34 -8.00
CA VAL A 94 -15.75 11.94 -9.43
C VAL A 94 -14.71 12.68 -10.26
N LEU A 95 -14.57 13.99 -10.03
CA LEU A 95 -13.57 14.80 -10.74
C LEU A 95 -12.14 14.38 -10.39
N LEU A 96 -11.87 14.06 -9.12
CA LEU A 96 -10.60 13.50 -8.69
C LEU A 96 -10.32 12.16 -9.36
N THR A 97 -11.30 11.24 -9.41
CA THR A 97 -11.16 9.95 -10.07
C THR A 97 -10.81 10.12 -11.54
N ILE A 98 -11.54 10.96 -12.28
CA ILE A 98 -11.26 11.22 -13.70
C ILE A 98 -9.85 11.82 -13.88
N ALA A 99 -9.48 12.80 -13.05
CA ALA A 99 -8.16 13.42 -13.10
C ALA A 99 -7.04 12.40 -12.85
N VAL A 100 -7.18 11.56 -11.82
CA VAL A 100 -6.22 10.50 -11.49
C VAL A 100 -6.15 9.46 -12.62
N THR A 101 -7.27 9.05 -13.20
CA THR A 101 -7.28 8.12 -14.35
C THR A 101 -6.52 8.69 -15.55
N ILE A 102 -6.72 9.97 -15.88
CA ILE A 102 -5.98 10.64 -16.96
C ILE A 102 -4.49 10.70 -16.64
N LEU A 103 -4.13 11.06 -15.40
CA LEU A 103 -2.72 11.10 -14.97
C LEU A 103 -2.05 9.73 -15.02
N ILE A 104 -2.75 8.65 -14.65
CA ILE A 104 -2.27 7.27 -14.79
C ILE A 104 -2.00 6.94 -16.26
N ALA A 105 -2.91 7.30 -17.17
CA ALA A 105 -2.73 7.04 -18.60
C ALA A 105 -1.51 7.80 -19.16
N ILE A 106 -1.32 9.05 -18.76
CA ILE A 106 -0.13 9.86 -19.11
C ILE A 106 1.13 9.19 -18.54
N GLN A 107 1.10 8.81 -17.26
CA GLN A 107 2.23 8.18 -16.58
C GLN A 107 2.64 6.85 -17.21
N ASN A 108 1.68 6.03 -17.63
CA ASN A 108 1.94 4.80 -18.37
C ASN A 108 2.58 5.09 -19.73
N THR A 109 2.04 6.07 -20.45
CA THR A 109 2.57 6.45 -21.77
C THR A 109 4.01 6.91 -21.66
N VAL A 110 4.29 7.86 -20.75
CA VAL A 110 5.63 8.40 -20.53
C VAL A 110 6.60 7.35 -19.99
N GLY A 111 6.17 6.54 -19.01
CA GLY A 111 7.00 5.50 -18.41
C GLY A 111 7.39 4.44 -19.45
N MET A 112 6.42 3.91 -20.19
CA MET A 112 6.67 2.92 -21.23
C MET A 112 7.52 3.49 -22.37
N SER A 113 7.26 4.72 -22.83
CA SER A 113 8.03 5.34 -23.91
C SER A 113 9.49 5.54 -23.52
N MET A 114 9.75 6.01 -22.29
CA MET A 114 11.12 6.20 -21.79
C MET A 114 11.86 4.87 -21.66
N ALA A 115 11.20 3.82 -21.17
CA ALA A 115 11.82 2.49 -21.09
C ALA A 115 12.23 1.97 -22.47
N VAL A 116 11.34 2.08 -23.47
CA VAL A 116 11.64 1.67 -24.84
C VAL A 116 12.78 2.51 -25.45
N MET A 117 12.83 3.82 -25.20
CA MET A 117 13.94 4.68 -25.63
C MET A 117 15.29 4.28 -25.03
N MET A 118 15.28 3.66 -23.84
CA MET A 118 16.46 3.14 -23.17
C MET A 118 16.79 1.69 -23.55
N ASN A 119 16.08 1.10 -24.53
CA ASN A 119 16.16 -0.31 -24.91
C ASN A 119 15.80 -1.28 -23.77
N GLU A 120 14.94 -0.84 -22.86
CA GLU A 120 14.44 -1.62 -21.73
C GLU A 120 13.00 -2.07 -21.92
N SER A 121 12.58 -3.06 -21.12
CA SER A 121 11.22 -3.58 -21.15
C SER A 121 10.19 -2.49 -20.80
N PRO A 122 9.08 -2.32 -21.55
CA PRO A 122 8.04 -1.35 -21.22
C PRO A 122 7.40 -1.61 -19.85
N PHE A 123 7.46 -2.86 -19.34
CA PHE A 123 7.01 -3.20 -17.99
C PHE A 123 7.84 -2.50 -16.90
N ILE A 124 9.13 -2.25 -17.12
CA ILE A 124 9.97 -1.44 -16.23
C ILE A 124 9.42 -0.02 -16.15
N GLY A 125 8.98 0.54 -17.28
CA GLY A 125 8.31 1.83 -17.34
C GLY A 125 7.01 1.89 -16.54
N LEU A 126 6.22 0.81 -16.54
CA LEU A 126 5.01 0.71 -15.72
C LEU A 126 5.33 0.58 -14.22
N ILE A 127 6.37 -0.20 -13.88
CA ILE A 127 6.87 -0.33 -12.51
C ILE A 127 7.33 1.02 -11.98
N ALA A 128 8.19 1.73 -12.71
CA ALA A 128 8.67 3.06 -12.34
C ALA A 128 7.59 4.16 -12.43
N GLY A 129 6.46 3.85 -13.09
CA GLY A 129 5.32 4.72 -13.30
C GLY A 129 4.15 4.37 -12.37
N SER A 130 2.98 4.11 -12.97
CA SER A 130 1.71 4.05 -12.24
C SER A 130 1.62 2.95 -11.19
N ILE A 131 2.26 1.80 -11.41
CA ILE A 131 2.19 0.67 -10.48
C ILE A 131 2.68 1.10 -9.10
N THR A 132 3.79 1.85 -9.04
CA THR A 132 4.40 2.25 -7.78
C THR A 132 4.05 3.67 -7.36
N LEU A 133 4.01 4.62 -8.31
CA LEU A 133 3.77 6.03 -7.99
C LEU A 133 2.30 6.36 -7.70
N THR A 134 1.36 5.56 -8.21
CA THR A 134 -0.05 5.63 -7.81
C THR A 134 -0.41 4.56 -6.78
N GLY A 135 0.09 3.34 -6.96
CA GLY A 135 -0.29 2.19 -6.13
C GLY A 135 0.54 1.97 -4.86
N GLY A 136 1.70 2.62 -4.74
CA GLY A 136 2.60 2.49 -3.60
C GLY A 136 3.17 1.08 -3.41
N HIS A 137 3.67 0.81 -2.20
CA HIS A 137 4.31 -0.46 -1.83
C HIS A 137 3.36 -1.67 -1.92
N GLY A 138 2.06 -1.45 -1.76
CA GLY A 138 1.05 -2.50 -1.88
C GLY A 138 0.94 -3.04 -3.30
N ASN A 139 0.80 -2.15 -4.29
CA ASN A 139 0.84 -2.56 -5.70
C ASN A 139 2.22 -3.06 -6.11
N ALA A 140 3.30 -2.48 -5.58
CA ALA A 140 4.66 -2.96 -5.82
C ALA A 140 4.82 -4.44 -5.41
N GLY A 141 4.36 -4.79 -4.19
CA GLY A 141 4.42 -6.15 -3.67
C GLY A 141 3.49 -7.14 -4.38
N ALA A 142 2.40 -6.65 -4.98
CA ALA A 142 1.45 -7.50 -5.69
C ALA A 142 1.78 -7.71 -7.18
N TRP A 143 2.19 -6.64 -7.88
CA TRP A 143 2.50 -6.68 -9.30
C TRP A 143 3.95 -7.07 -9.59
N GLY A 144 4.89 -6.79 -8.69
CA GLY A 144 6.30 -7.17 -8.85
C GLY A 144 6.48 -8.66 -9.16
N PRO A 145 5.93 -9.58 -8.35
CA PRO A 145 6.05 -11.02 -8.62
C PRO A 145 5.39 -11.44 -9.93
N ILE A 146 4.21 -10.87 -10.25
CA ILE A 146 3.50 -11.17 -11.49
C ILE A 146 4.34 -10.75 -12.71
N LEU A 147 4.99 -9.59 -12.65
CA LEU A 147 5.84 -9.08 -13.73
C LEU A 147 7.15 -9.88 -13.86
N ALA A 148 7.73 -10.35 -12.75
CA ALA A 148 8.86 -11.26 -12.77
C ALA A 148 8.48 -12.62 -13.39
N ASP A 149 7.44 -13.26 -12.86
CA ASP A 149 7.10 -14.66 -13.18
C ASP A 149 6.44 -14.81 -14.56
N LYS A 150 5.50 -13.93 -14.92
CA LYS A 150 4.76 -14.03 -16.20
C LYS A 150 5.44 -13.30 -17.35
N TYR A 151 6.15 -12.21 -17.06
CA TYR A 151 6.69 -11.31 -18.09
C TYR A 151 8.21 -11.24 -18.11
N GLY A 152 8.90 -12.01 -17.26
CA GLY A 152 10.36 -12.17 -17.28
C GLY A 152 11.12 -10.91 -16.85
N VAL A 153 10.48 -9.97 -16.15
CA VAL A 153 11.14 -8.74 -15.70
C VAL A 153 12.04 -9.06 -14.50
N THR A 154 13.33 -9.18 -14.76
CA THR A 154 14.31 -9.52 -13.73
C THR A 154 14.38 -8.41 -12.67
N GLY A 155 14.32 -8.78 -11.39
CA GLY A 155 14.37 -7.82 -10.28
C GLY A 155 13.13 -6.93 -10.17
N ALA A 156 11.97 -7.34 -10.72
CA ALA A 156 10.76 -6.51 -10.75
C ALA A 156 10.26 -6.13 -9.35
N VAL A 157 10.37 -7.04 -8.36
CA VAL A 157 9.92 -6.78 -6.98
C VAL A 157 10.80 -5.72 -6.32
N GLU A 158 12.11 -5.90 -6.42
CA GLU A 158 13.11 -5.00 -5.84
C GLU A 158 13.01 -3.61 -6.47
N LEU A 159 12.91 -3.56 -7.81
CA LEU A 159 12.71 -2.32 -8.54
C LEU A 159 11.40 -1.65 -8.13
N ALA A 160 10.29 -2.40 -8.03
CA ALA A 160 9.00 -1.84 -7.66
C ALA A 160 9.01 -1.25 -6.24
N MET A 161 9.63 -1.95 -5.28
CA MET A 161 9.78 -1.46 -3.91
C MET A 161 10.66 -0.21 -3.83
N ALA A 162 11.74 -0.16 -4.61
CA ALA A 162 12.61 1.01 -4.72
C ALA A 162 11.86 2.22 -5.32
N CYS A 163 11.18 2.02 -6.45
CA CYS A 163 10.38 3.05 -7.11
C CYS A 163 9.23 3.55 -6.24
N ALA A 164 8.54 2.68 -5.49
CA ALA A 164 7.48 3.09 -4.57
C ALA A 164 8.00 4.00 -3.46
N THR A 165 9.18 3.67 -2.90
CA THR A 165 9.81 4.49 -1.85
C THR A 165 10.27 5.84 -2.42
N LEU A 166 10.93 5.84 -3.57
CA LEU A 166 11.36 7.06 -4.25
C LEU A 166 10.16 7.94 -4.64
N GLY A 167 9.07 7.31 -5.05
CA GLY A 167 7.79 7.95 -5.32
C GLY A 167 7.23 8.71 -4.14
N LEU A 168 7.28 8.15 -2.92
CA LEU A 168 6.87 8.85 -1.70
C LEU A 168 7.74 10.09 -1.43
N VAL A 169 9.06 9.97 -1.59
CA VAL A 169 9.99 11.09 -1.38
C VAL A 169 9.72 12.21 -2.37
N LEU A 170 9.64 11.88 -3.66
CA LEU A 170 9.35 12.87 -4.71
C LEU A 170 7.94 13.46 -4.56
N GLY A 171 6.96 12.62 -4.21
CA GLY A 171 5.58 13.02 -3.94
C GLY A 171 5.49 14.01 -2.78
N GLY A 172 6.22 13.78 -1.68
CA GLY A 172 6.31 14.71 -0.56
C GLY A 172 7.00 16.01 -0.93
N LEU A 173 8.12 15.93 -1.66
CA LEU A 173 8.93 17.08 -2.08
C LEU A 173 8.16 18.02 -3.02
N VAL A 174 7.40 17.47 -3.96
CA VAL A 174 6.61 18.24 -4.93
C VAL A 174 5.23 18.60 -4.37
N GLY A 175 4.59 17.68 -3.65
CA GLY A 175 3.23 17.83 -3.12
C GLY A 175 3.11 18.98 -2.12
N GLY A 176 4.07 19.16 -1.22
CA GLY A 176 4.06 20.25 -0.23
C GLY A 176 4.03 21.65 -0.85
N PRO A 177 4.99 22.01 -1.72
CA PRO A 177 5.00 23.28 -2.44
C PRO A 177 3.75 23.51 -3.29
N VAL A 178 3.28 22.48 -4.02
CA VAL A 178 2.07 22.57 -4.85
C VAL A 178 0.83 22.82 -3.99
N ALA A 179 0.64 22.05 -2.91
CA ALA A 179 -0.46 22.25 -1.98
C ALA A 179 -0.43 23.67 -1.38
N ARG A 180 0.74 24.15 -0.94
CA ARG A 180 0.89 25.51 -0.41
C ARG A 180 0.56 26.58 -1.45
N HIS A 181 0.93 26.38 -2.71
CA HIS A 181 0.60 27.32 -3.79
C HIS A 181 -0.91 27.36 -4.08
N LEU A 182 -1.56 26.19 -4.13
CA LEU A 182 -3.00 26.08 -4.38
C LEU A 182 -3.82 26.66 -3.22
N LEU A 183 -3.46 26.34 -1.98
CA LEU A 183 -4.18 26.83 -0.79
C LEU A 183 -4.13 28.35 -0.64
N LYS A 184 -3.08 29.03 -1.13
CA LYS A 184 -3.03 30.51 -1.15
C LYS A 184 -4.11 31.14 -2.01
N LYS A 185 -4.65 30.42 -2.99
CA LYS A 185 -5.64 30.92 -3.95
C LYS A 185 -7.08 30.59 -3.56
N VAL A 186 -7.28 29.81 -2.50
CA VAL A 186 -8.60 29.41 -2.02
C VAL A 186 -8.91 30.14 -0.73
N SER A 187 -10.01 30.91 -0.71
CA SER A 187 -10.57 31.39 0.55
C SER A 187 -11.14 30.18 1.28
N ILE A 188 -10.43 29.70 2.31
CA ILE A 188 -10.91 28.63 3.18
C ILE A 188 -12.24 29.11 3.78
N PRO A 189 -13.40 28.47 3.49
CA PRO A 189 -14.64 28.80 4.14
C PRO A 189 -14.44 28.70 5.65
N LYS A 190 -14.98 29.65 6.43
CA LYS A 190 -15.01 29.50 7.88
C LYS A 190 -15.85 28.27 8.20
N THR A 191 -15.21 27.14 8.46
CA THR A 191 -15.88 25.91 8.91
C THR A 191 -16.74 26.23 10.12
N THR A 192 -18.04 25.97 10.00
CA THR A 192 -18.97 25.96 11.14
C THR A 192 -18.59 24.82 12.08
N GLU A 193 -18.78 24.96 13.39
CA GLU A 193 -18.42 23.91 14.37
C GLU A 193 -19.01 22.53 14.03
N GLN A 194 -20.18 22.51 13.41
CA GLN A 194 -20.86 21.30 12.94
C GLN A 194 -20.13 20.56 11.80
N GLU A 195 -19.46 21.29 10.89
CA GLU A 195 -18.66 20.68 9.82
C GLU A 195 -17.33 20.14 10.35
N ARG A 196 -16.77 20.77 11.40
CA ARG A 196 -15.57 20.31 12.11
C ARG A 196 -15.78 18.92 12.70
N ASP A 197 -16.91 18.68 13.38
CA ASP A 197 -17.19 17.36 13.96
C ASP A 197 -17.33 16.25 12.90
N THR A 198 -17.96 16.54 11.75
CA THR A 198 -18.02 15.58 10.63
C THR A 198 -16.69 15.32 9.94
N ILE A 199 -15.80 16.32 9.84
CA ILE A 199 -14.44 16.15 9.28
C ILE A 199 -13.55 15.40 10.29
N VAL A 200 -13.72 15.66 11.57
CA VAL A 200 -13.00 15.00 12.68
C VAL A 200 -13.48 13.57 12.92
N GLU A 201 -14.70 13.20 12.50
CA GLU A 201 -15.15 11.79 12.41
C GLU A 201 -14.70 11.08 11.11
N ALA A 202 -14.33 11.84 10.07
CA ALA A 202 -13.85 11.28 8.80
C ALA A 202 -12.37 10.88 8.87
N PHE A 203 -11.58 11.54 9.71
CA PHE A 203 -10.26 11.07 10.13
C PHE A 203 -10.42 10.30 11.44
N GLU A 204 -9.95 9.05 11.51
CA GLU A 204 -10.03 8.26 12.74
C GLU A 204 -9.46 9.05 13.93
N GLN A 205 -10.29 9.31 14.94
CA GLN A 205 -9.82 9.83 16.22
C GLN A 205 -8.96 8.75 16.90
N PRO A 206 -7.66 8.98 17.15
CA PRO A 206 -6.83 8.05 17.94
C PRO A 206 -7.30 7.94 19.40
N SER A 207 -8.17 8.87 19.84
CA SER A 207 -8.57 9.08 21.23
C SER A 207 -9.85 8.38 21.66
N VAL A 208 -10.64 7.79 20.75
CA VAL A 208 -11.80 6.97 21.15
C VAL A 208 -11.31 5.57 21.45
N LYS A 209 -11.00 5.31 22.74
CA LYS A 209 -10.76 3.95 23.25
C LYS A 209 -12.04 3.12 23.09
N ARG A 210 -12.28 2.57 21.90
CA ARG A 210 -13.26 1.49 21.72
C ARG A 210 -12.81 0.37 22.65
N LYS A 211 -13.74 -0.13 23.49
CA LYS A 211 -13.46 -1.31 24.31
C LYS A 211 -13.18 -2.47 23.35
N ILE A 212 -11.92 -2.87 23.25
CA ILE A 212 -11.53 -4.09 22.56
C ILE A 212 -11.96 -5.23 23.50
N ASN A 213 -13.06 -5.89 23.16
CA ASN A 213 -13.47 -7.13 23.82
C ASN A 213 -13.05 -8.32 22.94
N ALA A 214 -12.81 -9.48 23.55
CA ALA A 214 -12.41 -10.70 22.86
C ALA A 214 -13.38 -11.04 21.69
N ASN A 215 -14.68 -10.83 21.90
CA ASN A 215 -15.70 -11.05 20.87
C ASN A 215 -15.45 -10.21 19.62
N ASN A 216 -15.22 -8.90 19.77
CA ASN A 216 -14.98 -7.99 18.65
C ASN A 216 -13.69 -8.37 17.88
N VAL A 217 -12.67 -8.88 18.58
CA VAL A 217 -11.44 -9.36 17.96
C VAL A 217 -11.72 -10.63 17.14
N ILE A 218 -12.45 -11.59 17.71
CA ILE A 218 -12.83 -12.83 17.01
C ILE A 218 -13.67 -12.51 15.76
N GLU A 219 -14.64 -11.62 15.88
CA GLU A 219 -15.46 -11.17 14.74
C GLU A 219 -14.60 -10.52 13.67
N THR A 220 -13.68 -9.62 14.05
CA THR A 220 -12.78 -8.94 13.10
C THR A 220 -11.87 -9.92 12.38
N ILE A 221 -11.24 -10.84 13.10
CA ILE A 221 -10.39 -11.89 12.51
C ILE A 221 -11.22 -12.78 11.58
N SER A 222 -12.44 -13.15 11.99
CA SER A 222 -13.34 -13.96 11.16
C SER A 222 -13.69 -13.26 9.85
N MET A 223 -14.02 -11.96 9.91
CA MET A 223 -14.28 -11.15 8.71
C MET A 223 -13.05 -11.05 7.80
N LEU A 224 -11.85 -10.86 8.36
CA LEU A 224 -10.60 -10.85 7.58
C LEU A 224 -10.37 -12.19 6.87
N ILE A 225 -10.57 -13.32 7.57
CA ILE A 225 -10.43 -14.65 6.97
C ILE A 225 -11.45 -14.84 5.85
N ILE A 226 -12.70 -14.42 6.02
CA ILE A 226 -13.72 -14.48 4.98
C ILE A 226 -13.27 -13.66 3.74
N CYS A 227 -12.74 -12.45 3.94
CA CYS A 227 -12.23 -11.63 2.84
C CYS A 227 -11.12 -12.33 2.06
N ILE A 228 -10.17 -12.95 2.77
CA ILE A 228 -9.03 -13.66 2.19
C ILE A 228 -9.51 -14.88 1.41
N VAL A 229 -10.36 -15.72 2.00
CA VAL A 229 -10.85 -16.96 1.39
C VAL A 229 -11.72 -16.65 0.16
N VAL A 230 -12.75 -15.81 0.34
CA VAL A 230 -13.68 -15.47 -0.76
C VAL A 230 -12.96 -14.68 -1.85
N GLY A 231 -12.11 -13.71 -1.49
CA GLY A 231 -11.31 -12.98 -2.46
C GLY A 231 -10.34 -13.88 -3.24
N GLY A 232 -9.75 -14.88 -2.57
CA GLY A 232 -8.95 -15.93 -3.20
C GLY A 232 -9.74 -16.77 -4.21
N TYR A 233 -10.94 -17.22 -3.85
CA TYR A 233 -11.82 -17.94 -4.78
C TYR A 233 -12.21 -17.10 -6.00
N ILE A 234 -12.58 -15.83 -5.79
CA ILE A 234 -12.92 -14.91 -6.88
C ILE A 234 -11.70 -14.70 -7.80
N SER A 235 -10.52 -14.49 -7.23
CA SER A 235 -9.26 -14.36 -7.98
C SER A 235 -8.99 -15.59 -8.85
N ALA A 236 -9.25 -16.79 -8.33
CA ALA A 236 -9.10 -18.03 -9.08
C ALA A 236 -10.14 -18.18 -10.21
N LEU A 237 -11.39 -17.75 -9.98
CA LEU A 237 -12.46 -17.78 -10.99
C LEU A 237 -12.17 -16.85 -12.19
N PHE A 238 -11.57 -15.68 -11.93
CA PHE A 238 -11.21 -14.71 -12.97
C PHE A 238 -9.78 -14.89 -13.51
N LYS A 239 -9.10 -15.97 -13.12
CA LYS A 239 -7.75 -16.26 -13.60
C LYS A 239 -7.77 -16.42 -15.13
N ASP A 240 -6.80 -15.79 -15.79
CA ASP A 240 -6.63 -15.80 -17.26
C ASP A 240 -7.82 -15.24 -18.06
N THR A 241 -8.72 -14.51 -17.40
CA THR A 241 -9.75 -13.69 -18.04
C THR A 241 -9.28 -12.25 -18.20
N PHE A 242 -10.01 -11.43 -18.98
CA PHE A 242 -9.74 -10.00 -19.10
C PHE A 242 -9.90 -9.23 -17.76
N LEU A 243 -10.56 -9.83 -16.76
CA LEU A 243 -10.72 -9.30 -15.40
C LEU A 243 -9.72 -9.90 -14.40
N GLN A 244 -8.60 -10.45 -14.88
CA GLN A 244 -7.55 -10.92 -13.99
C GLN A 244 -6.93 -9.75 -13.22
N LEU A 245 -7.30 -9.65 -11.94
CA LEU A 245 -6.77 -8.68 -10.99
C LEU A 245 -5.98 -9.41 -9.89
N PRO A 246 -5.00 -8.75 -9.26
CA PRO A 246 -4.32 -9.29 -8.09
C PRO A 246 -5.30 -9.64 -6.97
N THR A 247 -5.05 -10.75 -6.26
CA THR A 247 -5.94 -11.27 -5.22
C THR A 247 -6.31 -10.24 -4.14
N PHE A 248 -5.40 -9.34 -3.78
CA PHE A 248 -5.67 -8.32 -2.76
C PHE A 248 -6.82 -7.36 -3.16
N VAL A 249 -7.01 -7.10 -4.46
CA VAL A 249 -8.09 -6.23 -4.96
C VAL A 249 -9.44 -6.88 -4.69
N TRP A 250 -9.55 -8.20 -4.92
CA TRP A 250 -10.75 -8.97 -4.60
C TRP A 250 -10.99 -9.05 -3.10
N CYS A 251 -9.95 -9.28 -2.29
CA CYS A 251 -10.06 -9.28 -0.84
C CYS A 251 -10.55 -7.93 -0.29
N LEU A 252 -10.02 -6.82 -0.81
CA LEU A 252 -10.47 -5.46 -0.48
C LEU A 252 -11.95 -5.29 -0.84
N PHE A 253 -12.36 -5.69 -2.04
CA PHE A 253 -13.74 -5.55 -2.51
C PHE A 253 -14.72 -6.38 -1.65
N VAL A 254 -14.36 -7.61 -1.30
CA VAL A 254 -15.15 -8.43 -0.36
C VAL A 254 -15.28 -7.73 1.00
N GLY A 255 -14.20 -7.12 1.51
CA GLY A 255 -14.23 -6.33 2.74
C GLY A 255 -15.20 -5.15 2.66
N ILE A 256 -15.21 -4.42 1.54
CA ILE A 256 -16.19 -3.35 1.30
C ILE A 256 -17.61 -3.90 1.36
N ILE A 257 -17.90 -5.00 0.66
CA ILE A 257 -19.23 -5.61 0.66
C ILE A 257 -19.65 -5.97 2.08
N ILE A 258 -18.82 -6.72 2.81
CA ILE A 258 -19.12 -7.15 4.18
C ILE A 258 -19.40 -5.94 5.07
N ARG A 259 -18.53 -4.93 5.05
CA ARG A 259 -18.69 -3.73 5.88
C ARG A 259 -20.01 -3.03 5.58
N ASN A 260 -20.35 -2.85 4.31
CA ASN A 260 -21.53 -2.10 3.93
C ASN A 260 -22.81 -2.90 4.16
N THR A 261 -22.81 -4.22 3.92
CA THR A 261 -23.92 -5.09 4.30
C THR A 261 -24.16 -5.07 5.80
N LEU A 262 -23.11 -5.22 6.62
CA LEU A 262 -23.24 -5.15 8.08
C LEU A 262 -23.76 -3.79 8.54
N THR A 263 -23.22 -2.70 8.01
CA THR A 263 -23.64 -1.33 8.38
C THR A 263 -25.09 -1.03 7.98
N HIS A 264 -25.57 -1.58 6.86
CA HIS A 264 -26.95 -1.38 6.40
C HIS A 264 -27.96 -2.30 7.10
N VAL A 265 -27.58 -3.55 7.38
CA VAL A 265 -28.46 -4.56 8.00
C VAL A 265 -28.55 -4.38 9.51
N PHE A 266 -27.44 -4.07 10.18
CA PHE A 266 -27.36 -3.93 11.64
C PHE A 266 -27.40 -2.46 12.09
N LYS A 267 -28.22 -1.63 11.43
CA LYS A 267 -28.45 -0.24 11.86
C LYS A 267 -29.02 -0.20 13.29
N HIS A 268 -28.11 -0.12 14.27
CA HIS A 268 -28.32 0.31 15.65
C HIS A 268 -27.12 1.15 16.09
#